data_AF-A0A6J4UQ51-F1
#
_entry.id   AF-A0A6J4UQ51-F1
#
_cell.length_a   1.000
_cell.length_b   1.000
_cell.length_c   1.000
_cell.angle_alpha   90.00
_cell.angle_beta   90.00
_cell.angle_gamma   90.00
#
_symmetry.space_group_name_H-M   'P 1'
#
loop_
_entity.id
_entity.type
_entity.pdbx_description
1 polymer ?
#
loop_
_entity_poly.entity_id
_entity_poly.type
_entity_poly.pdbx_seq_one_letter_code
_entity_poly.pdbx_strand_id
1 'polypeptide(L)'
;DIIFLNESDETFWSYTRSEHSSLYLMFEIKNTKEVEMGHLNQTATYLGDRLGRLGFIVTRNPPEEGQIRKAISIYNDSQPGRKIILFLTDQDLFRMLDGKCRGNNPTRYIQNLYRRFRTTAQ
;
A
#
# COMPACT_ATOMS: atom_id res chain seq x y z
N ASP A 1 1.38 -1.63 -13.93
CA ASP A 1 2.00 -1.40 -12.61
C ASP A 1 3.09 -0.37 -12.71
N ILE A 2 3.36 0.33 -11.61
CA ILE A 2 4.47 1.28 -11.50
C ILE A 2 5.34 0.85 -10.33
N ILE A 3 6.66 0.87 -10.53
CA ILE A 3 7.64 0.54 -9.50
C ILE A 3 8.57 1.73 -9.35
N PHE A 4 8.72 2.21 -8.12
CA PHE A 4 9.66 3.27 -7.78
C PHE A 4 10.72 2.75 -6.83
N LEU A 5 11.93 3.31 -6.91
CA LEU A 5 12.94 3.11 -5.88
C LEU A 5 12.56 3.95 -4.66
N ASN A 6 12.59 3.34 -3.48
CA ASN A 6 12.41 4.05 -2.23
C ASN A 6 13.74 4.74 -1.88
N GLU A 7 13.94 5.98 -2.32
CA GLU A 7 15.12 6.80 -2.02
C GLU A 7 14.82 7.91 -0.99
N SER A 8 13.61 7.94 -0.43
CA SER A 8 13.21 9.02 0.47
C SER A 8 14.00 9.01 1.78
N ASP A 9 14.39 10.19 2.24
CA ASP A 9 14.99 10.42 3.57
C ASP A 9 13.94 10.63 4.68
N GLU A 10 12.65 10.60 4.35
CA GLU A 10 11.61 10.73 5.37
C GLU A 10 11.57 9.50 6.27
N THR A 11 11.42 9.74 7.58
CA THR A 11 11.46 8.69 8.61
C THR A 11 10.51 7.53 8.34
N PHE A 12 9.31 7.81 7.82
CA PHE A 12 8.34 6.76 7.49
C PHE A 12 8.84 5.85 6.36
N TRP A 13 9.33 6.43 5.27
CA TRP A 13 9.79 5.66 4.11
C TRP A 13 11.06 4.87 4.42
N SER A 14 11.97 5.45 5.19
CA SER A 14 13.14 4.75 5.74
C SER A 14 12.73 3.56 6.62
N TYR A 15 11.77 3.75 7.54
CA TYR A 15 11.22 2.68 8.35
C TYR A 15 10.63 1.56 7.47
N THR A 16 9.80 1.88 6.47
CA THR A 16 9.23 0.84 5.59
C THR A 16 10.28 0.11 4.76
N ARG A 17 11.37 0.78 4.39
CA ARG A 17 12.49 0.16 3.66
C ARG A 17 13.15 -0.91 4.52
N SER A 18 13.41 -0.60 5.78
CA SER A 18 14.02 -1.54 6.74
C SER A 18 13.05 -2.65 7.16
N GLU A 19 11.85 -2.29 7.63
CA GLU A 19 10.86 -3.25 8.16
C GLU A 19 10.36 -4.23 7.10
N HIS A 20 10.11 -3.74 5.88
CA HIS A 20 9.47 -4.53 4.81
C HIS A 20 10.43 -4.88 3.68
N SER A 21 11.74 -4.72 3.88
CA SER A 21 12.76 -4.86 2.82
C SER A 21 12.38 -4.13 1.53
N SER A 22 11.69 -2.98 1.67
CA SER A 22 11.02 -2.29 0.55
C SER A 22 11.95 -1.29 -0.10
N LEU A 23 13.01 -1.83 -0.72
CA LEU A 23 13.90 -1.06 -1.60
C LEU A 23 13.09 -0.48 -2.76
N TYR A 24 12.11 -1.21 -3.27
CA TYR A 24 11.16 -0.73 -4.25
C TYR A 24 9.76 -0.60 -3.65
N LEU A 25 8.97 0.34 -4.17
CA LEU A 25 7.55 0.47 -3.88
C LEU A 25 6.76 0.14 -5.14
N MET A 26 5.84 -0.82 -5.03
CA MET A 26 4.98 -1.24 -6.13
C MET A 26 3.59 -0.61 -6.03
N PHE A 27 3.11 -0.08 -7.14
CA PHE A 27 1.75 0.44 -7.32
C PHE A 27 1.07 -0.34 -8.45
N GLU A 28 0.11 -1.18 -8.07
CA GLU A 28 -0.85 -1.79 -8.98
C GLU A 28 -1.96 -0.78 -9.28
N ILE A 29 -2.27 -0.50 -10.55
CA ILE A 29 -3.26 0.53 -10.93
C ILE A 29 -4.48 -0.14 -11.55
N LYS A 30 -5.65 0.06 -10.94
CA LYS A 30 -6.92 -0.48 -11.41
C LYS A 30 -7.91 0.63 -11.72
N ASN A 31 -8.25 0.76 -13.00
CA ASN A 31 -9.34 1.60 -13.48
C ASN A 31 -10.61 0.75 -13.70
N THR A 32 -11.04 0.05 -12.66
CA THR A 32 -12.20 -0.83 -12.66
C THR A 32 -13.26 -0.32 -11.70
N LYS A 33 -14.51 -0.80 -11.85
CA LYS A 33 -15.61 -0.44 -10.95
C LYS A 33 -15.32 -0.92 -9.52
N GLU A 34 -14.75 -2.10 -9.37
CA GLU A 34 -14.42 -2.71 -8.09
C GLU A 34 -13.05 -3.40 -8.15
N VAL A 35 -12.44 -3.57 -6.98
CA VAL A 35 -11.22 -4.37 -6.85
C VAL A 35 -11.61 -5.82 -6.64
N GLU A 36 -11.11 -6.72 -7.47
CA GLU A 36 -11.33 -8.15 -7.33
C GLU A 36 -10.23 -8.82 -6.50
N MET A 37 -10.52 -9.99 -5.92
CA MET A 37 -9.55 -10.78 -5.15
C MET A 37 -8.33 -11.18 -5.98
N GLY A 38 -8.50 -11.39 -7.28
CA GLY A 38 -7.42 -11.67 -8.22
C GLY A 38 -6.37 -10.56 -8.26
N HIS A 39 -6.79 -9.30 -8.12
CA HIS A 39 -5.88 -8.15 -8.09
C HIS A 39 -4.98 -8.18 -6.85
N LEU A 40 -5.54 -8.51 -5.68
CA LEU A 40 -4.74 -8.66 -4.45
C LEU A 40 -3.75 -9.81 -4.55
N ASN A 41 -4.17 -10.94 -5.12
CA ASN A 41 -3.30 -12.10 -5.31
C ASN A 41 -2.15 -11.74 -6.28
N GLN A 42 -2.45 -11.05 -7.37
CA GLN A 42 -1.45 -10.57 -8.33
C GLN A 42 -0.42 -9.67 -7.63
N THR A 43 -0.87 -8.64 -6.90
CA THR A 43 0.02 -7.76 -6.14
C THR A 43 0.87 -8.56 -5.13
N ALA A 44 0.27 -9.51 -4.41
CA ALA A 44 0.98 -10.35 -3.44
C ALA A 44 2.06 -11.23 -4.07
N THR A 45 1.89 -11.70 -5.31
CA THR A 45 2.89 -12.49 -6.05
C THR A 45 4.12 -11.68 -6.39
N TYR A 46 3.97 -10.38 -6.70
CA TYR A 46 5.11 -9.50 -6.96
C TYR A 46 5.88 -9.13 -5.69
N LEU A 47 5.19 -8.98 -4.56
CA LEU A 47 5.83 -8.69 -3.27
C LEU A 47 6.68 -9.87 -2.78
N GLY A 48 7.88 -9.59 -2.30
CA GLY A 48 8.88 -10.57 -1.89
C GLY A 48 10.28 -9.97 -1.86
N ASP A 49 11.32 -10.80 -1.83
CA ASP A 49 12.70 -10.33 -1.61
C ASP A 49 13.23 -9.38 -2.71
N ARG A 50 12.70 -9.49 -3.93
CA ARG A 50 13.15 -8.66 -5.06
C ARG A 50 12.64 -7.23 -5.00
N LEU A 51 11.36 -7.05 -4.67
CA LEU A 51 10.71 -5.73 -4.66
C LEU A 51 10.61 -5.15 -3.26
N GLY A 52 10.36 -5.98 -2.27
CA GLY A 52 9.88 -5.59 -0.96
C GLY A 52 8.52 -6.17 -0.66
N ARG A 53 8.06 -5.90 0.56
CA ARG A 53 6.83 -6.47 1.13
C ARG A 53 5.75 -5.41 1.33
N LEU A 54 5.95 -4.17 0.91
CA LEU A 54 4.94 -3.12 0.88
C LEU A 54 4.51 -2.82 -0.57
N GLY A 55 3.21 -2.98 -0.85
CA GLY A 55 2.59 -2.66 -2.12
C GLY A 55 1.34 -1.81 -1.96
N PHE A 56 0.93 -1.20 -3.06
CA PHE A 56 -0.26 -0.35 -3.14
C PHE A 56 -1.15 -0.81 -4.28
N ILE A 57 -2.47 -0.85 -4.04
CA ILE A 57 -3.48 -0.93 -5.09
C ILE A 57 -4.12 0.46 -5.20
N VAL A 58 -3.87 1.13 -6.31
CA VAL A 58 -4.52 2.39 -6.69
C VAL A 58 -5.81 2.07 -7.44
N THR A 59 -6.94 2.51 -6.91
CA THR A 59 -8.29 2.13 -7.38
C THR A 59 -9.20 3.35 -7.48
N ARG A 60 -10.22 3.29 -8.34
CA ARG A 60 -11.22 4.35 -8.46
C ARG A 60 -12.11 4.44 -7.22
N ASN A 61 -12.59 3.29 -6.77
CA ASN A 61 -13.57 3.17 -5.70
C ASN A 61 -12.99 2.49 -4.46
N PRO A 62 -13.55 2.75 -3.26
CA PRO A 62 -13.17 2.06 -2.04
C PRO A 62 -13.28 0.54 -2.17
N PRO A 63 -12.33 -0.22 -1.58
CA PRO A 63 -12.45 -1.68 -1.50
C PRO A 63 -13.64 -2.05 -0.62
N GLU A 64 -14.34 -3.14 -0.96
CA GLU A 64 -15.36 -3.70 -0.08
C GLU A 64 -14.70 -4.49 1.06
N GLU A 65 -15.52 -4.90 2.05
CA GLU A 65 -15.02 -5.63 3.21
C GLU A 65 -14.27 -6.92 2.85
N GLY A 66 -14.67 -7.60 1.77
CA GLY A 66 -14.02 -8.83 1.32
C GLY A 66 -12.57 -8.58 0.93
N GLN A 67 -12.29 -7.52 0.19
CA GLN A 67 -10.96 -7.15 -0.28
C GLN A 67 -10.09 -6.68 0.89
N ILE A 68 -10.67 -5.95 1.84
CA ILE A 68 -9.98 -5.55 3.08
C ILE A 68 -9.58 -6.81 3.87
N ARG A 69 -10.51 -7.75 4.08
CA ARG A 69 -10.23 -9.03 4.75
C ARG A 69 -9.17 -9.84 4.01
N LYS A 70 -9.20 -9.84 2.68
CA LYS A 70 -8.19 -10.53 1.87
C LYS A 70 -6.80 -9.91 2.02
N ALA A 71 -6.68 -8.58 2.08
CA ALA A 71 -5.41 -7.90 2.34
C ALA A 71 -4.84 -8.28 3.73
N ILE A 72 -5.70 -8.41 4.73
CA ILE A 72 -5.32 -8.87 6.08
C ILE A 72 -4.90 -10.35 6.07
N SER A 73 -5.62 -11.22 5.36
CA SER A 73 -5.21 -12.63 5.18
C SER A 73 -3.82 -12.71 4.54
N ILE A 74 -3.56 -11.96 3.46
CA ILE A 74 -2.24 -11.92 2.83
C ILE A 74 -1.16 -11.52 3.83
N TYR A 75 -1.42 -10.54 4.69
CA TYR A 75 -0.48 -10.14 5.75
C TYR A 75 -0.24 -11.22 6.80
N ASN A 76 -1.28 -11.93 7.23
CA ASN A 76 -1.19 -12.98 8.24
C ASN A 76 -0.48 -14.24 7.71
N ASP A 77 -0.74 -14.59 6.45
CA ASP A 77 -0.29 -15.82 5.81
C ASP A 77 1.16 -15.73 5.29
N SER A 78 1.73 -14.54 5.18
CA SER A 78 3.06 -14.32 4.58
C SER A 78 4.21 -14.35 5.59
N GLN A 79 4.41 -15.45 6.31
CA GLN A 79 5.51 -15.60 7.27
C GLN A 79 6.64 -16.55 6.78
N PRO A 80 7.93 -16.24 7.02
CA PRO A 80 8.47 -14.99 7.58
C PRO A 80 8.44 -13.84 6.56
N GLY A 81 8.17 -12.62 7.04
CA GLY A 81 8.17 -11.42 6.21
C GLY A 81 6.80 -11.04 5.66
N ARG A 82 6.02 -10.36 6.50
CA ARG A 82 4.63 -10.01 6.23
C ARG A 82 4.49 -9.04 5.07
N LYS A 83 3.62 -9.38 4.11
CA LYS A 83 3.24 -8.56 2.96
C LYS A 83 2.10 -7.63 3.35
N ILE A 84 2.26 -6.34 3.06
CA ILE A 84 1.25 -5.31 3.28
C ILE A 84 0.81 -4.77 1.92
N ILE A 85 -0.50 -4.77 1.70
CA ILE A 85 -1.13 -4.16 0.53
C ILE A 85 -2.06 -3.06 1.04
N LEU A 86 -1.73 -1.81 0.71
CA LEU A 86 -2.54 -0.64 1.04
C LEU A 86 -3.40 -0.25 -0.16
N PHE A 87 -4.61 0.24 0.09
CA PHE A 87 -5.48 0.79 -0.95
C PHE A 87 -5.33 2.32 -1.00
N LEU A 88 -5.23 2.86 -2.21
CA LEU A 88 -5.29 4.29 -2.50
C LEU A 88 -6.44 4.55 -3.47
N THR A 89 -7.51 5.14 -2.99
CA THR A 89 -8.67 5.51 -3.80
C THR A 89 -8.48 6.87 -4.49
N ASP A 90 -9.30 7.21 -5.48
CA ASP A 90 -9.39 8.57 -6.03
C ASP A 90 -9.52 9.62 -4.90
N GLN A 91 -10.35 9.34 -3.90
CA GLN A 91 -10.57 10.24 -2.77
C GLN A 91 -9.30 10.43 -1.91
N ASP A 92 -8.48 9.39 -1.76
CA ASP A 92 -7.19 9.47 -1.08
C ASP A 92 -6.19 10.31 -1.87
N LEU A 93 -6.13 10.11 -3.19
CA LEU A 93 -5.29 10.89 -4.08
C LEU A 93 -5.67 12.38 -4.05
N PHE A 94 -6.97 12.70 -4.13
CA PHE A 94 -7.45 14.09 -4.03
C PHE A 94 -7.07 14.73 -2.70
N ARG A 95 -7.21 14.00 -1.58
CA ARG A 95 -6.81 14.51 -0.25
C ARG A 95 -5.31 14.77 -0.16
N MET A 96 -4.49 13.87 -0.71
CA MET A 96 -3.05 14.05 -0.75
C MET A 96 -2.65 15.24 -1.62
N LEU A 97 -3.30 15.44 -2.77
CA LEU A 97 -3.04 16.57 -3.67
C LEU A 97 -3.48 17.91 -3.04
N ASP A 98 -4.71 18.01 -2.53
CA ASP A 98 -5.19 19.22 -1.84
C ASP A 98 -4.32 19.54 -0.62
N GLY A 99 -3.94 18.52 0.16
CA GLY A 99 -3.00 18.67 1.25
C GLY A 99 -1.66 19.25 0.77
N LYS A 100 -1.10 18.72 -0.32
CA LYS A 100 0.16 19.20 -0.90
C LYS A 100 0.05 20.65 -1.39
N CYS A 101 -1.04 21.03 -2.03
CA CYS A 101 -1.30 22.42 -2.44
C CYS A 101 -1.32 23.40 -1.25
N ARG A 102 -1.65 22.92 -0.05
CA ARG A 102 -1.66 23.68 1.20
C ARG A 102 -0.36 23.55 2.02
N GLY A 103 0.68 22.93 1.48
CA GLY A 103 1.97 22.74 2.14
C GLY A 103 2.06 21.54 3.09
N ASN A 104 1.05 20.66 3.11
CA ASN A 104 1.13 19.41 3.87
C ASN A 104 1.94 18.35 3.11
N ASN A 105 2.61 17.47 3.86
CA ASN A 105 3.34 16.34 3.28
C ASN A 105 2.40 15.13 3.08
N PRO A 106 2.20 14.63 1.84
CA PRO A 106 1.41 13.42 1.54
C PRO A 106 1.87 12.17 2.28
N THR A 107 3.16 12.06 2.62
CA THR A 107 3.72 10.94 3.39
C THR A 107 2.99 10.73 4.70
N ARG A 108 2.52 11.81 5.36
CA ARG A 108 1.73 11.70 6.60
C ARG A 108 0.41 10.96 6.39
N TYR A 109 -0.23 11.16 5.23
CA TYR A 109 -1.48 10.47 4.89
C TYR A 109 -1.24 8.98 4.70
N ILE A 110 -0.21 8.62 3.95
CA ILE A 110 0.18 7.22 3.72
C ILE A 110 0.60 6.55 5.03
N GLN A 111 1.35 7.24 5.89
CA GLN A 111 1.71 6.73 7.21
C GLN A 111 0.48 6.44 8.07
N ASN A 112 -0.56 7.28 8.01
CA ASN A 112 -1.82 7.03 8.71
C ASN A 112 -2.58 5.83 8.13
N LEU A 113 -2.60 5.65 6.81
CA LEU A 113 -3.17 4.44 6.18
C LEU A 113 -2.44 3.18 6.64
N TYR A 114 -1.10 3.22 6.64
CA TYR A 114 -0.26 2.13 7.12
C TYR A 114 -0.54 1.79 8.59
N ARG A 115 -0.63 2.80 9.46
CA ARG A 115 -0.95 2.60 10.89
C ARG A 115 -2.32 1.97 11.07
N ARG A 116 -3.34 2.46 10.37
CA ARG A 116 -4.69 1.89 10.41
C ARG A 116 -4.70 0.42 10.00
N PHE A 117 -4.03 0.10 8.88
CA PHE A 117 -3.88 -1.29 8.44
C PHE A 117 -3.24 -2.16 9.53
N ARG A 118 -2.13 -1.70 10.11
CA ARG A 118 -1.41 -2.43 11.18
C ARG A 118 -2.27 -2.64 12.43
N THR A 119 -3.07 -1.66 12.83
CA THR A 119 -3.99 -1.80 13.97
C THR A 119 -5.13 -2.78 13.67
N THR A 120 -5.63 -2.82 12.43
CA THR A 120 -6.70 -3.76 12.04
C THR A 120 -6.19 -5.20 11.87
N ALA A 121 -4.92 -5.38 11.50
CA ALA A 121 -4.32 -6.69 11.30
C ALA A 121 -3.70 -7.31 12.56
N GLN A 122 -3.71 -6.59 13.68
CA GLN A 122 -3.28 -7.06 15.01
C GLN A 122 -4.42 -7.72 15.80
#